data_AF-A0A2R7LLL8-F1
#
_entry.id   AF-A0A2R7LLL8-F1
#
_cell.length_a   1.000
_cell.length_b   1.000
_cell.length_c   1.000
_cell.angle_alpha   90.00
_cell.angle_beta   90.00
_cell.angle_gamma   90.00
#
_symmetry.space_group_name_H-M   'P 1'
#
loop_
_entity.id
_entity.type
_entity.pdbx_description
1 polymer ?
#
loop_
_entity_poly.entity_id
_entity_poly.type
_entity_poly.pdbx_seq_one_letter_code
_entity_poly.pdbx_strand_id
1 'polypeptide(L)'
;MIEDKNPQRTSIAQLGEFGLIEHLTKNFDVTQESTLKSIGDDAAVLDFKDKKVVVSTDLLIEGVHFDLAYMPLKHLGYKSVVVNLSDICAMNAKPTQITVSVAVSNRFPLEALEELFEGITHAAKEYKVDVIGGDTTSSQKGLIISITAIGEANEEEIVYRNG
;
A
#
# COMPACT_ATOMS: atom_id res chain seq x y z
N MET A 1 -31.87 -26.08 20.89
CA MET A 1 -30.93 -25.95 19.75
C MET A 1 -29.54 -25.91 20.38
N ILE A 2 -28.76 -26.98 20.24
CA ILE A 2 -27.41 -27.03 20.80
C ILE A 2 -26.54 -26.27 19.81
N GLU A 3 -26.20 -25.02 20.12
CA GLU A 3 -25.16 -24.30 19.40
C GLU A 3 -23.85 -25.08 19.55
N ASP A 4 -23.25 -25.40 18.42
CA ASP A 4 -21.96 -26.08 18.37
C ASP A 4 -20.91 -25.16 19.01
N LYS A 5 -20.42 -25.53 20.19
CA LYS A 5 -19.59 -24.68 21.05
C LYS A 5 -18.17 -24.46 20.50
N ASN A 6 -17.83 -25.07 19.37
CA ASN A 6 -16.52 -24.91 18.72
C ASN A 6 -16.67 -24.93 17.19
N PRO A 7 -17.00 -23.78 16.55
CA PRO A 7 -16.99 -23.71 15.10
C PRO A 7 -15.58 -24.05 14.60
N GLN A 8 -15.45 -25.08 13.77
CA GLN A 8 -14.19 -25.35 13.08
C GLN A 8 -13.83 -24.16 12.19
N ARG A 9 -12.69 -23.53 12.46
CA ARG A 9 -12.20 -22.38 11.69
C ARG A 9 -11.14 -22.85 10.72
N THR A 10 -11.27 -22.46 9.45
CA THR A 10 -10.26 -22.66 8.42
C THR A 10 -9.04 -21.81 8.73
N SER A 11 -7.84 -22.41 8.69
CA SER A 11 -6.59 -21.65 8.82
C SER A 11 -6.29 -20.92 7.51
N ILE A 12 -5.93 -19.64 7.57
CA ILE A 12 -5.55 -18.85 6.38
C ILE A 12 -4.36 -19.45 5.62
N ALA A 13 -3.48 -20.18 6.32
CA ALA A 13 -2.32 -20.83 5.71
C ALA A 13 -2.73 -21.88 4.64
N GLN A 14 -3.95 -22.41 4.70
CA GLN A 14 -4.46 -23.35 3.70
C GLN A 14 -4.77 -22.70 2.35
N LEU A 15 -5.01 -21.38 2.32
CA LEU A 15 -5.36 -20.64 1.10
C LEU A 15 -4.12 -20.05 0.41
N GLY A 16 -3.04 -19.82 1.16
CA GLY A 16 -1.92 -19.00 0.69
C GLY A 16 -2.34 -17.55 0.44
N GLU A 17 -1.42 -16.72 -0.06
CA GLU A 17 -1.68 -15.30 -0.29
C GLU A 17 -2.70 -15.07 -1.40
N PHE A 18 -2.43 -15.56 -2.62
CA PHE A 18 -3.31 -15.35 -3.76
C PHE A 18 -4.70 -15.95 -3.56
N GLY A 19 -4.78 -17.15 -2.98
CA GLY A 19 -6.06 -17.79 -2.67
C GLY A 19 -6.84 -17.07 -1.56
N LEU A 20 -6.14 -16.45 -0.60
CA LEU A 20 -6.79 -15.62 0.41
C LEU A 20 -7.34 -14.32 -0.20
N ILE A 21 -6.58 -13.66 -1.08
CA ILE A 21 -7.03 -12.47 -1.81
C ILE A 21 -8.30 -12.81 -2.59
N GLU A 22 -8.24 -13.83 -3.46
CA GLU A 22 -9.39 -14.27 -4.25
C GLU A 22 -10.61 -14.58 -3.37
N HIS A 23 -10.40 -15.30 -2.25
CA HIS A 23 -11.48 -15.64 -1.33
C HIS A 23 -12.13 -14.41 -0.67
N LEU A 24 -11.32 -13.43 -0.27
CA LEU A 24 -11.79 -12.20 0.39
C LEU A 24 -12.44 -11.24 -0.60
N THR A 25 -12.01 -11.26 -1.86
CA THR A 25 -12.43 -10.24 -2.84
C THR A 25 -13.54 -10.69 -3.79
N LYS A 26 -13.85 -11.99 -3.84
CA LYS A 26 -14.85 -12.58 -4.77
C LYS A 26 -16.25 -11.97 -4.76
N ASN A 27 -16.63 -11.27 -3.68
CA ASN A 27 -17.98 -10.70 -3.50
C ASN A 27 -18.01 -9.17 -3.68
N PHE A 28 -16.91 -8.53 -4.07
CA PHE A 28 -16.92 -7.10 -4.37
C PHE A 28 -17.33 -6.86 -5.82
N ASP A 29 -18.51 -6.26 -5.99
CA ASP A 29 -19.00 -5.83 -7.30
C ASP A 29 -18.51 -4.41 -7.62
N VAL A 30 -18.08 -4.20 -8.86
CA VAL A 30 -17.76 -2.86 -9.38
C VAL A 30 -19.06 -2.19 -9.83
N THR A 31 -19.49 -1.16 -9.09
CA THR A 31 -20.73 -0.43 -9.37
C THR A 31 -20.51 1.03 -9.75
N GLN A 32 -19.32 1.58 -9.49
CA GLN A 32 -18.98 2.95 -9.83
C GLN A 32 -18.47 3.01 -11.27
N GLU A 33 -19.11 3.83 -12.10
CA GLU A 33 -18.73 4.02 -13.51
C GLU A 33 -17.29 4.51 -13.68
N SER A 34 -16.76 5.23 -12.68
CA SER A 34 -15.38 5.70 -12.66
C SER A 34 -14.37 4.59 -12.40
N THR A 35 -14.75 3.33 -12.14
CA THR A 35 -13.78 2.24 -11.91
C THR A 35 -13.53 1.45 -13.20
N LEU A 36 -12.40 1.71 -13.87
CA LEU A 36 -12.03 1.02 -15.11
C LEU A 36 -11.34 -0.32 -14.84
N LYS A 37 -10.47 -0.36 -13.83
CA LYS A 37 -9.79 -1.57 -13.38
C LYS A 37 -9.87 -1.67 -11.86
N SER A 38 -10.38 -2.80 -11.41
CA SER A 38 -10.47 -3.18 -10.00
C SER A 38 -9.36 -4.18 -9.66
N ILE A 39 -9.52 -4.85 -8.52
CA ILE A 39 -8.65 -5.88 -7.93
C ILE A 39 -8.13 -6.86 -8.99
N GLY A 40 -6.82 -7.16 -8.95
CA GLY A 40 -6.19 -8.17 -9.81
C GLY A 40 -5.06 -7.67 -10.73
N ASP A 41 -4.63 -6.42 -10.60
CA ASP A 41 -3.43 -5.85 -11.24
C ASP A 41 -2.49 -5.23 -10.20
N ASP A 42 -1.38 -4.62 -10.64
CA ASP A 42 -0.48 -3.83 -9.79
C ASP A 42 -1.18 -2.63 -9.12
N ALA A 43 -2.16 -2.02 -9.77
CA ALA A 43 -2.95 -0.93 -9.23
C ALA A 43 -4.37 -0.88 -9.80
N ALA A 44 -5.28 -0.20 -9.09
CA ALA A 44 -6.60 0.12 -9.60
C ALA A 44 -6.53 1.31 -10.56
N VAL A 45 -7.40 1.36 -11.57
CA VAL A 45 -7.51 2.46 -12.53
C VAL A 45 -8.88 3.10 -12.44
N LEU A 46 -8.91 4.41 -12.22
CA LEU A 46 -10.10 5.21 -12.07
C LEU A 46 -10.21 6.26 -13.19
N ASP A 47 -11.43 6.58 -13.60
CA ASP A 47 -11.74 7.59 -14.60
C ASP A 47 -12.35 8.85 -13.98
N PHE A 48 -11.59 9.94 -14.00
CA PHE A 48 -12.05 11.27 -13.66
C PHE A 48 -11.97 12.24 -14.85
N LYS A 49 -12.20 11.71 -16.06
CA LYS A 49 -12.24 12.37 -17.37
C LYS A 49 -10.88 12.55 -18.03
N ASP A 50 -10.12 13.57 -17.65
CA ASP A 50 -8.98 14.03 -18.46
C ASP A 50 -7.82 13.04 -18.45
N LYS A 51 -7.45 12.57 -17.26
CA LYS A 51 -6.46 11.51 -17.06
C LYS A 51 -7.07 10.41 -16.22
N LYS A 52 -6.59 9.19 -16.42
CA LYS A 52 -6.93 8.09 -15.52
C LYS A 52 -6.05 8.20 -14.29
N VAL A 53 -6.65 7.93 -13.15
CA VAL A 53 -5.97 7.90 -11.86
C VAL A 53 -5.63 6.46 -11.54
N VAL A 54 -4.37 6.21 -11.26
CA VAL A 54 -3.84 4.88 -10.90
C VAL A 54 -3.56 4.88 -9.41
N VAL A 55 -4.07 3.89 -8.68
CA VAL A 55 -3.98 3.83 -7.21
C VAL A 55 -3.49 2.48 -6.74
N SER A 56 -2.38 2.46 -6.01
CA SER A 56 -1.89 1.27 -5.29
C SER A 56 -1.72 1.57 -3.81
N THR A 57 -1.71 0.53 -2.97
CA THR A 57 -1.45 0.64 -1.54
C THR A 57 -0.72 -0.59 -1.05
N ASP A 58 0.40 -0.37 -0.38
CA ASP A 58 1.19 -1.43 0.25
C ASP A 58 1.38 -1.22 1.75
N LEU A 59 1.53 -2.36 2.44
CA LEU A 59 1.92 -2.44 3.83
C LEU A 59 3.36 -2.91 3.97
N LEU A 60 4.16 -2.17 4.74
CA LEU A 60 5.44 -2.61 5.26
C LEU A 60 5.33 -2.84 6.75
N ILE A 61 5.53 -4.09 7.16
CA ILE A 61 5.35 -4.57 8.53
C ILE A 61 6.70 -5.04 9.06
N GLU A 62 7.11 -4.52 10.22
CA GLU A 62 8.30 -4.96 10.94
C GLU A 62 8.26 -6.48 11.21
N GLY A 63 9.36 -7.17 10.93
CA GLY A 63 9.47 -8.63 11.06
C GLY A 63 8.87 -9.43 9.89
N VAL A 64 8.26 -8.76 8.92
CA VAL A 64 7.75 -9.37 7.67
C VAL A 64 8.48 -8.79 6.45
N HIS A 65 8.46 -7.45 6.32
CA HIS A 65 8.98 -6.75 5.14
C HIS A 65 10.33 -6.06 5.37
N PHE A 66 10.66 -5.81 6.64
CA PHE A 66 11.92 -5.22 7.08
C PHE A 66 12.24 -5.65 8.52
N ASP A 67 13.50 -5.52 8.89
CA ASP A 67 13.99 -5.72 10.25
C ASP A 67 14.86 -4.52 10.62
N LEU A 68 14.57 -3.92 11.78
CA LEU A 68 15.26 -2.73 12.26
C LEU A 68 16.68 -3.01 12.76
N ALA A 69 17.06 -4.28 12.95
CA ALA A 69 18.43 -4.66 13.27
C ALA A 69 19.41 -4.36 12.12
N TYR A 70 18.94 -4.27 10.87
CA TYR A 70 19.78 -4.04 9.70
C TYR A 70 19.17 -3.09 8.65
N MET A 71 18.01 -2.48 8.91
CA MET A 71 17.41 -1.44 8.07
C MET A 71 17.35 -0.11 8.82
N PRO A 72 18.26 0.85 8.55
CA PRO A 72 18.16 2.19 9.10
C PRO A 72 16.82 2.86 8.74
N LEU A 73 16.24 3.62 9.66
CA LEU A 73 14.89 4.18 9.50
C LEU A 73 14.79 5.14 8.32
N LYS A 74 15.81 5.96 8.08
CA LYS A 74 15.89 6.81 6.89
C LYS A 74 15.83 6.02 5.58
N HIS A 75 16.51 4.86 5.53
CA HIS A 75 16.45 3.99 4.35
C HIS A 75 15.10 3.29 4.24
N LEU A 76 14.50 2.89 5.38
CA LEU A 76 13.16 2.33 5.41
C LEU A 76 12.12 3.34 4.88
N GLY A 77 12.22 4.61 5.28
CA GLY A 77 11.33 5.67 4.81
C GLY A 77 11.50 5.97 3.32
N TYR A 78 12.73 5.91 2.80
CA TYR A 78 12.95 6.02 1.36
C TYR A 78 12.34 4.80 0.62
N LYS A 79 12.62 3.59 1.11
CA LYS A 79 12.09 2.33 0.54
C LYS A 79 10.56 2.30 0.53
N SER A 80 9.91 2.78 1.59
CA SER A 80 8.45 2.73 1.71
C SER A 80 7.76 3.50 0.61
N VAL A 81 8.28 4.68 0.26
CA VAL A 81 7.80 5.47 -0.88
C VAL A 81 8.08 4.72 -2.18
N VAL A 82 9.34 4.35 -2.44
CA VAL A 82 9.75 3.79 -3.74
C VAL A 82 9.03 2.51 -4.10
N VAL A 83 8.80 1.61 -3.13
CA VAL A 83 8.03 0.38 -3.37
C VAL A 83 6.62 0.71 -3.87
N ASN A 84 5.93 1.65 -3.23
CA ASN A 84 4.58 2.04 -3.64
C ASN A 84 4.56 2.80 -4.99
N LEU A 85 5.57 3.62 -5.26
CA LEU A 85 5.69 4.27 -6.57
C LEU A 85 5.97 3.25 -7.68
N SER A 86 6.58 2.10 -7.35
CA SER A 86 6.94 1.10 -8.35
C SER A 86 5.72 0.46 -9.01
N ASP A 87 4.63 0.24 -8.27
CA ASP A 87 3.37 -0.29 -8.83
C ASP A 87 2.74 0.68 -9.83
N ILE A 88 2.75 1.98 -9.52
CA ILE A 88 2.26 3.03 -10.41
C ILE A 88 3.10 3.06 -11.69
N CYS A 89 4.42 3.02 -11.55
CA CYS A 89 5.34 2.97 -12.69
C CYS A 89 5.21 1.67 -13.49
N ALA A 90 4.91 0.54 -12.85
CA ALA A 90 4.70 -0.75 -13.53
C ALA A 90 3.51 -0.72 -14.47
N MET A 91 2.49 0.09 -14.16
CA MET A 91 1.34 0.37 -15.03
C MET A 91 1.59 1.49 -16.05
N ASN A 92 2.84 1.91 -16.22
CA ASN A 92 3.26 3.03 -17.09
C ASN A 92 2.56 4.36 -16.74
N ALA A 93 2.17 4.52 -15.48
CA ALA A 93 1.60 5.76 -14.97
C ALA A 93 2.67 6.62 -14.30
N LYS A 94 2.44 7.93 -14.31
CA LYS A 94 3.30 8.89 -13.62
C LYS A 94 2.81 9.07 -12.18
N PRO A 95 3.61 8.75 -11.16
CA PRO A 95 3.22 9.02 -9.78
C PRO A 95 3.14 10.53 -9.50
N THR A 96 2.19 10.94 -8.66
CA THR A 96 1.91 12.35 -8.37
C THR A 96 1.76 12.64 -6.89
N GLN A 97 1.01 11.81 -6.15
CA GLN A 97 0.79 12.01 -4.72
C GLN A 97 0.89 10.71 -3.94
N ILE A 98 1.17 10.82 -2.64
CA ILE A 98 1.11 9.72 -1.71
C ILE A 98 0.40 10.13 -0.41
N THR A 99 -0.26 9.17 0.24
CA THR A 99 -0.60 9.27 1.67
C THR A 99 0.30 8.34 2.47
N VAL A 100 0.64 8.73 3.70
CA VAL A 100 1.54 7.97 4.57
C VAL A 100 0.87 7.73 5.91
N SER A 101 0.48 6.48 6.17
CA SER A 101 -0.06 6.05 7.46
C SER A 101 0.97 5.24 8.24
N VAL A 102 1.16 5.59 9.50
CA VAL A 102 2.13 4.92 10.38
C VAL A 102 1.44 4.45 11.65
N ALA A 103 1.57 3.16 11.96
CA ALA A 103 1.26 2.64 13.28
C ALA A 103 2.56 2.31 14.02
N VAL A 104 2.78 2.92 15.18
CA VAL A 104 4.07 2.85 15.88
C VAL A 104 3.93 2.50 17.35
N SER A 105 4.86 1.70 17.86
CA SER A 105 4.94 1.38 19.28
C SER A 105 5.57 2.51 20.09
N ASN A 106 5.15 2.66 21.34
CA ASN A 106 5.71 3.64 22.28
C ASN A 106 7.18 3.41 22.66
N ARG A 107 7.81 2.32 22.18
CA ARG A 107 9.26 2.09 22.35
C ARG A 107 10.12 2.98 21.44
N PHE A 108 9.53 3.57 20.40
CA PHE A 108 10.25 4.45 19.47
C PHE A 108 10.30 5.86 20.03
N PRO A 109 11.50 6.48 20.11
CA PRO A 109 11.62 7.90 20.42
C PRO A 109 11.15 8.75 19.23
N LEU A 110 10.91 10.04 19.45
CA LEU A 110 10.49 10.96 18.40
C LEU A 110 11.48 11.01 17.24
N GLU A 111 12.78 11.04 17.57
CA GLU A 111 13.90 11.14 16.64
C GLU A 111 13.91 9.98 15.63
N ALA A 112 13.44 8.79 16.05
CA ALA A 112 13.30 7.65 15.15
C ALA A 112 12.26 7.90 14.05
N LEU A 113 11.15 8.55 14.40
CA LEU A 113 10.10 8.90 13.43
C LEU A 113 10.56 10.08 12.55
N GLU A 114 11.32 11.02 13.11
CA GLU A 114 11.95 12.09 12.33
C GLU A 114 12.89 11.49 11.28
N GLU A 115 13.77 10.55 11.64
CA GLU A 115 14.63 9.84 10.69
C GLU A 115 13.85 9.10 9.59
N LEU A 116 12.77 8.41 9.98
CA LEU A 116 11.89 7.74 9.02
C LEU A 116 11.30 8.75 8.02
N PHE A 117 10.77 9.87 8.52
CA PHE A 117 10.15 10.90 7.69
C PHE A 117 11.18 11.72 6.89
N GLU A 118 12.43 11.83 7.32
CA GLU A 118 13.51 12.34 6.48
C GLU A 118 13.70 11.46 5.24
N GLY A 119 13.66 10.14 5.41
CA GLY A 119 13.72 9.17 4.31
C GLY A 119 12.56 9.35 3.32
N ILE A 120 11.34 9.42 3.84
CA ILE A 120 10.13 9.66 3.05
C ILE A 120 10.23 10.99 2.31
N THR A 121 10.63 12.06 3.00
CA THR A 121 10.78 13.40 2.42
C THR A 121 11.82 13.41 1.30
N HIS A 122 12.91 12.66 1.48
CA HIS A 122 13.94 12.55 0.46
C HIS A 122 13.42 11.83 -0.79
N ALA A 123 12.74 10.69 -0.62
CA ALA A 123 12.11 9.99 -1.75
C ALA A 123 11.05 10.85 -2.44
N ALA A 124 10.17 11.50 -1.68
CA ALA A 124 9.12 12.35 -2.22
C ALA A 124 9.70 13.47 -3.11
N LYS A 125 10.78 14.12 -2.67
CA LYS A 125 11.51 15.13 -3.45
C LYS A 125 12.17 14.55 -4.70
N GLU A 126 12.84 13.41 -4.58
CA GLU A 126 13.53 12.75 -5.69
C GLU A 126 12.56 12.39 -6.82
N TYR A 127 11.43 11.77 -6.47
CA TYR A 127 10.42 11.30 -7.42
C TYR A 127 9.34 12.35 -7.75
N LYS A 128 9.44 13.57 -7.16
CA LYS A 128 8.52 14.69 -7.38
C LYS A 128 7.06 14.34 -7.09
N VAL A 129 6.84 13.64 -5.98
CA VAL A 129 5.50 13.31 -5.46
C VAL A 129 5.21 14.09 -4.20
N ASP A 130 3.95 14.51 -4.03
CA ASP A 130 3.52 15.23 -2.83
C ASP A 130 3.00 14.26 -1.77
N VAL A 131 3.43 14.45 -0.52
CA VAL A 131 2.81 13.79 0.64
C VAL A 131 1.59 14.61 1.03
N ILE A 132 0.38 14.10 0.77
CA ILE A 132 -0.87 14.87 0.88
C ILE A 132 -1.75 14.51 2.07
N GLY A 133 -1.32 13.56 2.90
CA GLY A 133 -2.06 13.15 4.09
C GLY A 133 -1.62 11.80 4.61
N GLY A 134 -2.45 11.22 5.48
CA GLY A 134 -2.17 9.95 6.12
C GLY A 134 -2.81 9.87 7.50
N ASP A 135 -2.41 8.87 8.26
CA ASP A 135 -2.84 8.64 9.64
C ASP A 135 -1.66 8.29 10.54
N THR A 136 -1.78 8.54 11.84
CA THR A 136 -0.77 8.12 12.81
C THR A 136 -1.44 7.55 14.03
N THR A 137 -1.12 6.29 14.35
CA THR A 137 -1.76 5.57 15.43
C THR A 137 -0.79 4.71 16.24
N SER A 138 -1.22 4.26 17.40
CA SER A 138 -0.43 3.41 18.28
C SER A 138 -0.47 1.95 17.84
N SER A 139 0.67 1.27 17.88
CA SER A 139 0.81 -0.18 17.63
C SER A 139 1.38 -0.89 18.84
N GLN A 140 0.81 -2.04 19.20
CA GLN A 140 1.36 -2.89 20.27
C GLN A 140 2.53 -3.77 19.82
N LYS A 141 2.74 -3.93 18.50
CA LYS A 141 3.62 -4.99 17.95
C LYS A 141 4.84 -4.48 17.18
N GLY A 142 5.05 -3.18 17.07
CA GLY A 142 6.20 -2.59 16.37
C GLY A 142 5.77 -1.52 15.38
N LEU A 143 6.58 -1.34 14.34
CA LEU A 143 6.35 -0.35 13.28
C LEU A 143 5.61 -0.97 12.09
N ILE A 144 4.53 -0.31 11.67
CA ILE A 144 3.77 -0.61 10.45
C ILE A 144 3.69 0.69 9.65
N ILE A 145 3.98 0.59 8.36
CA ILE A 145 3.90 1.70 7.41
C ILE A 145 2.93 1.27 6.31
N SER A 146 1.91 2.06 6.05
CA SER A 146 1.02 1.92 4.90
C SER A 146 1.18 3.16 4.06
N ILE A 147 1.48 2.99 2.77
CA ILE A 147 1.47 4.12 1.83
C ILE A 147 0.43 3.81 0.77
N THR A 148 -0.32 4.82 0.37
CA THR A 148 -1.11 4.76 -0.87
C THR A 148 -0.43 5.67 -1.87
N ALA A 149 -0.07 5.13 -3.03
CA ALA A 149 0.43 5.91 -4.15
C ALA A 149 -0.70 6.20 -5.13
N ILE A 150 -0.69 7.43 -5.63
CA ILE A 150 -1.61 7.94 -6.64
C ILE A 150 -0.76 8.41 -7.81
N GLY A 151 -1.12 7.97 -9.00
CA GLY A 151 -0.54 8.43 -10.25
C GLY A 151 -1.58 8.75 -11.29
N GLU A 152 -1.11 9.25 -12.42
CA GLU A 152 -1.92 9.60 -13.57
C GLU A 152 -1.32 9.06 -14.86
N ALA A 153 -2.17 8.67 -15.80
CA ALA A 153 -1.78 8.23 -17.13
C ALA A 153 -2.84 8.61 -18.17
N ASN A 154 -2.45 8.74 -19.43
CA ASN A 154 -3.40 8.69 -20.53
C ASN A 154 -3.88 7.23 -20.69
N GLU A 155 -5.13 7.04 -21.09
CA GLU A 155 -5.75 5.71 -21.15
C GLU A 155 -4.97 4.73 -22.04
N GLU A 156 -4.51 5.22 -23.18
CA GLU A 156 -3.73 4.50 -24.19
C GLU A 156 -2.31 4.13 -23.76
N GLU A 157 -1.81 4.74 -22.67
CA GLU A 157 -0.47 4.49 -22.15
C GLU A 157 -0.46 3.44 -21.04
N ILE A 158 -1.62 3.14 -20.43
CA ILE A 158 -1.70 2.22 -19.30
C ILE A 158 -1.42 0.79 -19.76
N VAL A 159 -0.55 0.10 -19.02
CA VAL A 159 -0.25 -1.32 -19.23
C VAL A 159 -0.82 -2.15 -18.08
N TYR A 160 -1.29 -3.35 -18.41
CA TYR A 160 -1.88 -4.31 -17.49
C TYR A 160 -1.10 -5.63 -17.55
N ARG A 161 -1.16 -6.44 -16.50
CA ARG A 161 -0.47 -7.74 -16.44
C ARG A 161 -0.89 -8.75 -17.52
N ASN A 162 -2.04 -8.56 -18.16
CA ASN A 162 -2.64 -9.51 -19.10
C ASN A 162 -2.19 -9.38 -20.56
N GLY A 163 -1.36 -8.38 -20.91
CA GLY A 163 -0.80 -8.20 -22.27
C GLY A 163 -1.78 -7.61 -23.26
#